data_AF-A0AAV1CIR0-F1
#
_entry.id   AF-A0AAV1CIR0-F1
#
_cell.length_a   1.000
_cell.length_b   1.000
_cell.length_c   1.000
_cell.angle_alpha   90.00
_cell.angle_beta   90.00
_cell.angle_gamma   90.00
#
_symmetry.space_group_name_H-M   'P 1'
#
loop_
_entity.id
_entity.type
_entity.pdbx_description
1 polymer ?
#
loop_
_entity_poly.entity_id
_entity_poly.type
_entity_poly.pdbx_seq_one_letter_code
_entity_poly.pdbx_strand_id
1 'polypeptide(L)'
;MAAQNLTPIILKPAQASSMSRCTIFHSLPKSTLPRTRITPRINQVRFFKPISSALSDPYVLQLAETLEDSLPSTSSPPPPLQKLRDYSSESLLSTSWPSRKDEPFRFTDTSFIKNSRILPIESPQYQSLTSLVDSTETLVPGLTVVDGYLVNDLSLLTELPDGVYVGGLSMLNSEAIMKRVSEYVSSFQGDLFWSLNGVGAPELILVYVPEGCKVEKPLHLRYVSVKGEEKESKTLPVSNPRVLVLVEKGGEIGIIEEYVNGDGDHCYWTNAVMDVVIGEGAKVNHSYIQTQSLGAAHTKWTSVRQESNSIYKLTEVSTGGKLSRHNLHVQQYGPDTVTEFSTFHVALGDQTQDLHSKLILDHPRGFSRQLHKCIVAHSSAQAVFDGNVQVNRYSLLVNPQL
;
A
#
# COMPACT_ATOMS: atom_id res chain seq x y z
N MET A 1 1.89 -4.95 71.15
CA MET A 1 2.61 -3.73 70.73
C MET A 1 2.05 -3.37 69.35
N ALA A 2 1.28 -2.28 69.31
CA ALA A 2 0.60 -1.62 68.18
C ALA A 2 -0.11 -2.48 67.10
N ALA A 3 -1.44 -2.51 67.21
CA ALA A 3 -2.41 -2.82 66.16
C ALA A 3 -2.99 -1.51 65.60
N GLN A 4 -3.45 -1.50 64.34
CA GLN A 4 -4.46 -0.59 63.77
C GLN A 4 -4.88 -1.17 62.40
N ASN A 5 -5.94 -1.98 62.32
CA ASN A 5 -7.38 -1.68 62.16
C ASN A 5 -7.78 -0.91 60.89
N LEU A 6 -8.44 -1.67 60.00
CA LEU A 6 -9.34 -1.26 58.92
C LEU A 6 -10.61 -0.59 59.47
N THR A 7 -11.19 0.39 58.76
CA THR A 7 -12.59 0.36 58.25
C THR A 7 -12.96 1.63 57.43
N PRO A 8 -13.99 1.56 56.55
CA PRO A 8 -14.27 2.49 55.45
C PRO A 8 -15.41 3.48 55.75
N ILE A 9 -15.67 4.45 54.86
CA ILE A 9 -16.90 5.29 54.91
C ILE A 9 -17.55 5.42 53.52
N ILE A 10 -18.88 5.24 53.53
CA ILE A 10 -19.86 5.25 52.44
C ILE A 10 -20.60 6.61 52.38
N LEU A 11 -20.86 7.06 51.15
CA LEU A 11 -21.90 7.97 50.58
C LEU A 11 -22.90 8.73 51.50
N LYS A 12 -23.19 10.02 51.18
CA LYS A 12 -24.42 10.53 50.48
C LYS A 12 -24.57 12.09 50.48
N PRO A 13 -25.50 12.67 49.65
CA PRO A 13 -25.46 14.05 49.11
C PRO A 13 -26.55 15.01 49.66
N ALA A 14 -26.46 16.31 49.31
CA ALA A 14 -27.53 17.36 49.30
C ALA A 14 -26.84 18.75 49.14
N GLN A 15 -27.37 19.84 48.59
CA GLN A 15 -28.69 20.24 48.07
C GLN A 15 -28.51 21.57 47.29
N ALA A 16 -29.48 21.88 46.42
CA ALA A 16 -29.64 23.16 45.73
C ALA A 16 -30.20 24.26 46.66
N SER A 17 -29.95 25.53 46.34
CA SER A 17 -30.74 26.66 46.86
C SER A 17 -30.92 27.76 45.81
N SER A 18 -32.09 28.38 45.91
CA SER A 18 -32.87 29.11 44.90
C SER A 18 -32.58 30.60 44.75
N MET A 19 -33.15 31.14 43.66
CA MET A 19 -33.31 32.55 43.30
C MET A 19 -33.79 33.49 44.43
N SER A 20 -33.42 34.77 44.30
CA SER A 20 -34.29 35.90 44.67
C SER A 20 -34.08 37.09 43.73
N ARG A 21 -35.21 37.69 43.33
CA ARG A 21 -35.37 38.83 42.43
C ARG A 21 -35.06 40.15 43.15
N CYS A 22 -34.58 41.15 42.43
CA CYS A 22 -34.89 42.54 42.74
C CYS A 22 -35.00 43.37 41.45
N THR A 23 -36.02 44.21 41.41
CA THR A 23 -36.50 44.98 40.26
C THR A 23 -36.27 46.47 40.52
N ILE A 24 -36.05 47.27 39.45
CA ILE A 24 -36.56 48.64 39.19
C ILE A 24 -35.51 49.70 38.70
N PHE A 25 -35.69 50.03 37.41
CA PHE A 25 -35.69 51.31 36.67
C PHE A 25 -34.44 52.20 36.43
N HIS A 26 -34.11 52.26 35.13
CA HIS A 26 -33.78 53.38 34.22
C HIS A 26 -32.97 54.62 34.68
N SER A 27 -31.82 54.81 34.02
CA SER A 27 -31.52 56.01 33.22
C SER A 27 -30.48 55.70 32.13
N LEU A 28 -30.71 56.17 30.90
CA LEU A 28 -29.84 56.00 29.72
C LEU A 28 -28.69 57.00 29.74
N PRO A 29 -27.51 56.63 29.21
CA PRO A 29 -26.77 57.57 28.38
C PRO A 29 -26.27 57.01 27.04
N LYS A 30 -26.55 57.84 26.02
CA LYS A 30 -25.92 58.07 24.70
C LYS A 30 -24.88 57.06 24.19
N SER A 31 -25.21 56.50 23.03
CA SER A 31 -24.36 55.70 22.15
C SER A 31 -23.35 56.55 21.37
N THR A 32 -22.10 56.09 21.34
CA THR A 32 -21.11 56.47 20.33
C THR A 32 -20.64 55.18 19.65
N LEU A 33 -21.13 54.94 18.43
CA LEU A 33 -20.73 53.83 17.57
C LEU A 33 -19.36 54.10 16.94
N PRO A 34 -18.40 53.17 16.96
CA PRO A 34 -17.27 53.22 16.04
C PRO A 34 -17.75 52.84 14.63
N ARG A 35 -17.43 53.67 13.63
CA ARG A 35 -17.59 53.34 12.21
C ARG A 35 -16.64 52.20 11.84
N THR A 36 -17.11 50.96 11.84
CA THR A 36 -16.46 49.87 11.11
C THR A 36 -16.91 49.90 9.66
N ARG A 37 -15.98 50.21 8.74
CA ARG A 37 -16.17 50.01 7.30
C ARG A 37 -16.45 48.52 7.05
N ILE A 38 -17.65 48.20 6.60
CA ILE A 38 -17.98 46.89 6.02
C ILE A 38 -17.50 46.93 4.59
N THR A 39 -16.35 46.32 4.31
CA THR A 39 -15.99 45.90 2.96
C THR A 39 -16.72 44.59 2.67
N PRO A 40 -17.37 44.44 1.50
CA PRO A 40 -17.98 43.17 1.14
C PRO A 40 -16.88 42.12 0.98
N ARG A 41 -16.90 41.08 1.82
CA ARG A 41 -16.08 39.89 1.60
C ARG A 41 -16.63 39.18 0.37
N ILE A 42 -15.98 39.41 -0.76
CA ILE A 42 -16.07 38.54 -1.92
C ILE A 42 -15.60 37.16 -1.45
N ASN A 43 -16.45 36.15 -1.59
CA ASN A 43 -16.07 34.75 -1.39
C ASN A 43 -14.83 34.48 -2.25
N GLN A 44 -13.68 34.28 -1.60
CA GLN A 44 -12.52 33.70 -2.27
C GLN A 44 -12.91 32.27 -2.65
N VAL A 45 -13.33 32.12 -3.90
CA VAL A 45 -13.27 30.84 -4.61
C VAL A 45 -11.87 30.29 -4.36
N ARG A 46 -11.79 29.07 -3.82
CA ARG A 46 -10.52 28.35 -3.71
C ARG A 46 -9.89 28.39 -5.09
N PHE A 47 -8.77 29.08 -5.23
CA PHE A 47 -7.93 28.92 -6.40
C PHE A 47 -7.50 27.46 -6.41
N PHE A 48 -8.13 26.66 -7.26
CA PHE A 48 -7.49 25.46 -7.76
C PHE A 48 -6.13 25.90 -8.28
N LYS A 49 -5.05 25.21 -7.89
CA LYS A 49 -3.79 25.30 -8.63
C LYS A 49 -4.18 25.21 -10.11
N PRO A 50 -3.68 26.09 -11.00
CA PRO A 50 -3.89 25.86 -12.42
C PRO A 50 -3.35 24.46 -12.67
N ILE A 51 -4.23 23.56 -13.10
CA ILE A 51 -3.82 22.33 -13.76
C ILE A 51 -2.97 22.87 -14.90
N SER A 52 -1.65 22.76 -14.76
CA SER A 52 -0.82 22.76 -15.96
C SER A 52 -1.47 21.67 -16.79
N SER A 53 -2.05 22.05 -17.93
CA SER A 53 -2.40 21.10 -18.97
C SER A 53 -1.07 20.52 -19.44
N ALA A 54 -0.51 19.64 -18.62
CA ALA A 54 0.60 18.81 -18.99
C ALA A 54 0.06 18.01 -20.15
N LEU A 55 0.54 18.34 -21.35
CA LEU A 55 0.41 17.46 -22.49
C LEU A 55 0.83 16.07 -21.99
N SER A 56 -0.01 15.07 -22.22
CA SER A 56 0.27 13.70 -21.82
C SER A 56 1.68 13.31 -22.24
N ASP A 57 2.43 12.66 -21.35
CA ASP A 57 3.81 12.22 -21.64
C ASP A 57 3.75 11.09 -22.68
N PRO A 58 4.19 11.31 -23.94
CA PRO A 58 4.00 10.32 -25.00
C PRO A 58 4.70 8.99 -24.72
N TYR A 59 5.82 9.03 -23.99
CA TYR A 59 6.54 7.82 -23.61
C TYR A 59 5.73 6.98 -22.61
N VAL A 60 5.10 7.62 -21.64
CA VAL A 60 4.22 6.95 -20.67
C VAL A 60 3.03 6.30 -21.38
N LEU A 61 2.38 7.02 -22.29
CA LEU A 61 1.24 6.50 -23.03
C LEU A 61 1.62 5.31 -23.94
N GLN A 62 2.74 5.41 -24.66
CA GLN A 62 3.23 4.33 -25.50
C GLN A 62 3.57 3.08 -24.68
N LEU A 63 4.19 3.25 -23.52
CA LEU A 63 4.48 2.14 -22.61
C LEU A 63 3.20 1.51 -22.07
N ALA A 64 2.20 2.31 -21.69
CA ALA A 64 0.92 1.83 -21.22
C ALA A 64 0.18 1.01 -22.29
N GLU A 65 0.14 1.50 -23.53
CA GLU A 65 -0.42 0.78 -24.69
C GLU A 65 0.32 -0.54 -24.92
N THR A 66 1.66 -0.52 -24.90
CA THR A 66 2.49 -1.73 -25.07
C THR A 66 2.22 -2.77 -23.97
N LEU A 67 2.02 -2.32 -22.72
CA LEU A 67 1.67 -3.19 -21.60
C LEU A 67 0.27 -3.79 -21.77
N GLU A 68 -0.71 -2.97 -22.13
CA GLU A 68 -2.10 -3.41 -22.33
C GLU A 68 -2.22 -4.41 -23.50
N ASP A 69 -1.55 -4.13 -24.63
CA ASP A 69 -1.53 -4.99 -25.82
C ASP A 69 -0.85 -6.34 -25.59
N SER A 70 0.07 -6.42 -24.61
CA SER A 70 0.79 -7.65 -24.28
C SER A 70 -0.06 -8.68 -23.52
N LEU A 71 -1.23 -8.27 -23.02
CA LEU A 71 -2.06 -9.12 -22.18
C LEU A 71 -2.82 -10.16 -23.02
N PRO A 72 -3.08 -11.37 -22.48
CA PRO A 72 -3.80 -12.41 -23.20
C PRO A 72 -5.20 -11.92 -23.62
N SER A 73 -5.52 -12.01 -24.91
CA SER A 73 -6.82 -11.60 -25.47
C SER A 73 -7.97 -12.58 -25.15
N THR A 74 -7.70 -13.60 -24.33
CA THR A 74 -8.62 -14.73 -24.11
C THR A 74 -9.57 -14.40 -22.96
N SER A 75 -10.81 -14.04 -23.32
CA SER A 75 -11.93 -13.65 -22.46
C SER A 75 -11.86 -12.24 -21.88
N SER A 76 -13.03 -11.58 -21.78
CA SER A 76 -13.17 -10.29 -21.12
C SER A 76 -12.76 -10.42 -19.64
N PRO A 77 -11.88 -9.55 -19.13
CA PRO A 77 -11.45 -9.62 -17.74
C PRO A 77 -12.65 -9.46 -16.78
N PRO A 78 -12.56 -10.00 -15.55
CA PRO A 78 -13.60 -9.79 -14.54
C PRO A 78 -13.86 -8.29 -14.33
N PRO A 79 -15.12 -7.85 -14.07
CA PRO A 79 -15.47 -6.44 -13.99
C PRO A 79 -14.59 -5.59 -13.06
N PRO A 80 -14.14 -6.08 -11.87
CA PRO A 80 -13.23 -5.31 -11.01
C PRO A 80 -11.87 -5.03 -11.66
N LEU A 81 -11.31 -5.99 -12.41
CA LEU A 81 -10.04 -5.82 -13.11
C LEU A 81 -10.20 -4.87 -14.30
N GLN A 82 -11.30 -4.96 -15.05
CA GLN A 82 -11.58 -3.99 -16.11
C GLN A 82 -11.67 -2.56 -15.54
N LYS A 83 -12.41 -2.37 -14.45
CA LYS A 83 -12.55 -1.07 -13.79
C LYS A 83 -11.21 -0.51 -13.30
N LEU A 84 -10.32 -1.36 -12.81
CA LEU A 84 -8.96 -0.98 -12.42
C LEU A 84 -8.15 -0.51 -13.63
N ARG A 85 -8.23 -1.23 -14.76
CA ARG A 85 -7.57 -0.85 -16.02
C ARG A 85 -8.09 0.50 -16.52
N ASP A 86 -9.40 0.67 -16.58
CA ASP A 86 -10.03 1.93 -17.03
C ASP A 86 -9.55 3.13 -16.20
N TYR A 87 -9.56 2.99 -14.86
CA TYR A 87 -9.07 4.03 -13.95
C TYR A 87 -7.57 4.32 -14.14
N SER A 88 -6.78 3.27 -14.34
CA SER A 88 -5.34 3.39 -14.53
C SER A 88 -5.02 4.09 -15.85
N SER A 89 -5.70 3.73 -16.94
CA SER A 89 -5.57 4.39 -18.25
C SER A 89 -5.96 5.87 -18.17
N GLU A 90 -7.06 6.21 -17.48
CA GLU A 90 -7.47 7.60 -17.26
C GLU A 90 -6.41 8.39 -16.48
N SER A 91 -5.87 7.81 -15.41
CA SER A 91 -4.81 8.42 -14.59
C SER A 91 -3.55 8.72 -15.42
N LEU A 92 -3.17 7.81 -16.32
CA LEU A 92 -1.97 7.93 -17.14
C LEU A 92 -2.05 9.08 -18.17
N LEU A 93 -3.25 9.50 -18.58
CA LEU A 93 -3.43 10.63 -19.51
C LEU A 93 -2.84 11.95 -18.99
N SER A 94 -2.71 12.10 -17.67
CA SER A 94 -2.19 13.31 -17.03
C SER A 94 -0.92 13.08 -16.20
N THR A 95 -0.34 11.87 -16.28
CA THR A 95 0.83 11.49 -15.48
C THR A 95 2.08 11.51 -16.34
N SER A 96 3.11 12.23 -15.90
CA SER A 96 4.42 12.25 -16.56
C SER A 96 5.40 11.28 -15.90
N TRP A 97 6.43 10.87 -16.64
CA TRP A 97 7.52 10.09 -16.06
C TRP A 97 8.23 10.89 -14.95
N PRO A 98 8.38 10.34 -13.72
CA PRO A 98 8.94 11.09 -12.61
C PRO A 98 10.40 11.47 -12.85
N SER A 99 10.75 12.66 -12.40
CA SER A 99 12.10 13.21 -12.48
C SER A 99 12.60 13.57 -11.08
N ARG A 100 13.91 13.79 -10.95
CA ARG A 100 14.51 14.27 -9.69
C ARG A 100 14.10 15.70 -9.30
N LYS A 101 13.30 16.40 -10.13
CA LYS A 101 12.68 17.68 -9.78
C LYS A 101 11.36 17.47 -9.05
N ASP A 102 10.72 16.31 -9.22
CA ASP A 102 9.52 15.94 -8.52
C ASP A 102 9.89 15.53 -7.11
N GLU A 103 9.22 16.15 -6.14
CA GLU A 103 9.59 16.01 -4.73
C GLU A 103 9.61 14.55 -4.24
N PRO A 104 8.66 13.68 -4.59
CA PRO A 104 8.69 12.26 -4.19
C PRO A 104 9.86 11.46 -4.78
N PHE A 105 10.51 11.97 -5.84
CA PHE A 105 11.59 11.31 -6.59
C PHE A 105 12.91 12.07 -6.55
N ARG A 106 13.03 13.11 -5.71
CA ARG A 106 14.22 13.98 -5.65
C ARG A 106 15.53 13.19 -5.47
N PHE A 107 15.47 12.12 -4.68
CA PHE A 107 16.62 11.28 -4.34
C PHE A 107 16.64 9.94 -5.07
N THR A 108 15.69 9.69 -5.96
CA THR A 108 15.49 8.39 -6.60
C THR A 108 15.54 8.55 -8.11
N ASP A 109 16.63 8.10 -8.71
CA ASP A 109 16.83 8.20 -10.14
C ASP A 109 16.18 7.01 -10.87
N THR A 110 15.08 7.28 -11.56
CA THR A 110 14.34 6.28 -12.36
C THR A 110 14.84 6.20 -13.80
N SER A 111 15.92 6.92 -14.16
CA SER A 111 16.46 6.91 -15.52
C SER A 111 17.01 5.55 -15.94
N PHE A 112 17.43 4.70 -14.99
CA PHE A 112 17.78 3.31 -15.25
C PHE A 112 16.64 2.55 -15.93
N ILE A 113 15.40 2.75 -15.47
CA ILE A 113 14.21 2.16 -16.08
C ILE A 113 13.87 2.90 -17.37
N LYS A 114 13.75 4.25 -17.31
CA LYS A 114 13.30 5.08 -18.45
C LYS A 114 14.14 4.92 -19.71
N ASN A 115 15.46 4.77 -19.56
CA ASN A 115 16.39 4.71 -20.68
C ASN A 115 16.60 3.28 -21.20
N SER A 116 15.92 2.29 -20.62
CA SER A 116 15.97 0.91 -21.07
C SER A 116 14.88 0.64 -22.12
N ARG A 117 15.11 -0.38 -22.95
CA ARG A 117 14.06 -0.93 -23.82
C ARG A 117 13.18 -1.84 -22.96
N ILE A 118 12.05 -1.31 -22.51
CA ILE A 118 11.09 -2.04 -21.68
C ILE A 118 10.28 -2.99 -22.58
N LEU A 119 10.26 -4.28 -22.23
CA LEU A 119 9.51 -5.30 -22.96
C LEU A 119 8.59 -6.05 -21.98
N PRO A 120 7.27 -6.08 -22.19
CA PRO A 120 6.39 -6.89 -21.35
C PRO A 120 6.76 -8.37 -21.42
N ILE A 121 6.71 -9.07 -20.29
CA ILE A 121 6.91 -10.52 -20.27
C ILE A 121 5.59 -11.20 -20.65
N GLU A 122 5.66 -12.07 -21.66
CA GLU A 122 4.56 -12.97 -22.01
C GLU A 122 4.45 -14.14 -21.04
N SER A 123 3.29 -14.80 -21.00
CA SER A 123 3.02 -15.92 -20.10
C SER A 123 4.12 -16.99 -20.16
N PRO A 124 4.66 -17.43 -19.00
CA PRO A 124 5.77 -18.36 -18.95
C PRO A 124 5.39 -19.73 -19.52
N GLN A 125 6.28 -20.32 -20.32
CA GLN A 125 6.14 -21.70 -20.77
C GLN A 125 6.56 -22.66 -19.66
N TYR A 126 5.80 -23.74 -19.48
CA TYR A 126 5.96 -24.74 -18.41
C TYR A 126 7.39 -25.28 -18.24
N GLN A 127 8.12 -25.46 -19.35
CA GLN A 127 9.50 -25.96 -19.33
C GLN A 127 10.45 -25.05 -18.54
N SER A 128 10.19 -23.74 -18.49
CA SER A 128 11.01 -22.76 -17.75
C SER A 128 10.77 -22.80 -16.22
N LEU A 129 9.80 -23.58 -15.74
CA LEU A 129 9.37 -23.59 -14.34
C LEU A 129 9.92 -24.77 -13.54
N THR A 130 10.51 -25.76 -14.22
CA THR A 130 10.97 -27.02 -13.60
C THR A 130 12.08 -26.84 -12.57
N SER A 131 13.00 -25.90 -12.77
CA SER A 131 14.07 -25.59 -11.79
C SER A 131 13.54 -24.89 -10.53
N LEU A 132 12.36 -24.29 -10.58
CA LEU A 132 11.76 -23.60 -9.44
C LEU A 132 11.08 -24.57 -8.47
N VAL A 133 10.63 -25.72 -8.96
CA VAL A 133 9.90 -26.76 -8.20
C VAL A 133 10.76 -27.32 -7.04
N ASP A 134 12.07 -27.46 -7.23
CA ASP A 134 12.96 -28.02 -6.21
C ASP A 134 13.22 -27.06 -5.03
N SER A 135 12.81 -25.79 -5.15
CA SER A 135 13.05 -24.74 -4.15
C SER A 135 11.84 -24.42 -3.25
N THR A 136 10.73 -25.16 -3.37
CA THR A 136 9.42 -24.81 -2.76
C THR A 136 9.01 -25.68 -1.57
N GLU A 137 9.94 -26.33 -0.87
CA GLU A 137 9.64 -27.01 0.41
C GLU A 137 9.35 -25.99 1.55
N THR A 138 8.28 -25.21 1.40
CA THR A 138 7.72 -24.38 2.48
C THR A 138 6.54 -25.11 3.10
N LEU A 139 6.58 -25.35 4.42
CA LEU A 139 5.53 -26.03 5.20
C LEU A 139 4.24 -25.19 5.40
N VAL A 140 4.12 -24.08 4.69
CA VAL A 140 3.03 -23.10 4.81
C VAL A 140 2.25 -23.01 3.51
N PRO A 141 0.94 -22.72 3.56
CA PRO A 141 0.17 -22.51 2.34
C PRO A 141 0.76 -21.37 1.52
N GLY A 142 0.86 -21.54 0.21
CA GLY A 142 1.53 -20.56 -0.65
C GLY A 142 1.01 -20.51 -2.07
N LEU A 143 1.17 -19.33 -2.66
CA LEU A 143 0.83 -18.98 -4.02
C LEU A 143 2.09 -18.51 -4.72
N THR A 144 2.39 -19.07 -5.90
CA THR A 144 3.58 -18.72 -6.67
C THR A 144 3.21 -17.93 -7.91
N VAL A 145 3.85 -16.77 -8.08
CA VAL A 145 3.70 -15.88 -9.23
C VAL A 145 5.04 -15.83 -9.96
N VAL A 146 5.08 -16.22 -11.23
CA VAL A 146 6.29 -16.20 -12.04
C VAL A 146 6.16 -15.16 -13.13
N ASP A 147 7.07 -14.19 -13.14
CA ASP A 147 7.09 -13.08 -14.10
C ASP A 147 5.74 -12.35 -14.24
N GLY A 148 4.99 -12.25 -13.13
CA GLY A 148 3.68 -11.59 -13.07
C GLY A 148 2.47 -12.51 -13.28
N TYR A 149 2.67 -13.75 -13.72
CA TYR A 149 1.59 -14.72 -13.96
C TYR A 149 1.44 -15.69 -12.80
N LEU A 150 0.19 -15.96 -12.41
CA LEU A 150 -0.11 -16.97 -11.41
C LEU A 150 0.17 -18.37 -11.95
N VAL A 151 0.96 -19.17 -11.21
CA VAL A 151 1.27 -20.56 -11.54
C VAL A 151 0.66 -21.51 -10.51
N ASN A 152 -0.50 -22.08 -10.84
CA ASN A 152 -1.24 -22.96 -9.93
C ASN A 152 -0.46 -24.23 -9.56
N ASP A 153 0.29 -24.82 -10.49
CA ASP A 153 1.05 -26.06 -10.27
C ASP A 153 2.17 -25.90 -9.23
N LEU A 154 2.66 -24.67 -9.02
CA LEU A 154 3.66 -24.32 -8.00
C LEU A 154 3.03 -23.76 -6.72
N SER A 155 1.70 -23.72 -6.65
CA SER A 155 0.95 -23.17 -5.52
C SER A 155 0.38 -24.31 -4.67
N LEU A 156 0.68 -24.27 -3.37
CA LEU A 156 0.25 -25.27 -2.40
C LEU A 156 -0.68 -24.60 -1.39
N LEU A 157 -1.99 -24.62 -1.66
CA LEU A 157 -3.01 -24.00 -0.81
C LEU A 157 -3.64 -25.01 0.15
N THR A 158 -2.80 -25.71 0.93
CA THR A 158 -3.25 -26.72 1.89
C THR A 158 -3.71 -26.09 3.21
N GLU A 159 -4.71 -26.69 3.87
CA GLU A 159 -5.15 -26.33 5.23
C GLU A 159 -5.68 -24.89 5.39
N LEU A 160 -6.19 -24.27 4.31
CA LEU A 160 -6.92 -23.02 4.42
C LEU A 160 -8.29 -23.26 5.08
N PRO A 161 -8.72 -22.42 6.05
CA PRO A 161 -10.06 -22.52 6.64
C PRO A 161 -11.18 -22.36 5.62
N ASP A 162 -12.35 -22.91 5.94
CA ASP A 162 -13.54 -22.78 5.11
C ASP A 162 -13.89 -21.31 4.83
N GLY A 163 -14.17 -21.01 3.55
CA GLY A 163 -14.52 -19.66 3.08
C GLY A 163 -13.34 -18.74 2.79
N VAL A 164 -12.11 -19.10 3.19
CA VAL A 164 -10.91 -18.38 2.73
C VAL A 164 -10.69 -18.65 1.25
N TYR A 165 -10.43 -17.60 0.48
CA TYR A 165 -10.10 -17.71 -0.94
C TYR A 165 -8.73 -17.13 -1.22
N VAL A 166 -7.91 -17.88 -1.97
CA VAL A 166 -6.62 -17.43 -2.47
C VAL A 166 -6.50 -17.89 -3.92
N GLY A 167 -6.32 -16.94 -4.85
CA GLY A 167 -6.14 -17.28 -6.27
C GLY A 167 -6.46 -16.12 -7.20
N GLY A 168 -6.40 -16.39 -8.50
CA GLY A 168 -6.74 -15.42 -9.55
C GLY A 168 -8.21 -15.03 -9.48
N LEU A 169 -8.53 -13.75 -9.66
CA LEU A 169 -9.91 -13.26 -9.63
C LEU A 169 -10.75 -13.87 -10.76
N SER A 170 -10.15 -14.26 -11.89
CA SER A 170 -10.87 -14.91 -12.99
C SER A 170 -11.46 -16.28 -12.61
N MET A 171 -10.90 -16.93 -11.59
CA MET A 171 -11.33 -18.25 -11.10
C MET A 171 -12.35 -18.15 -9.95
N LEU A 172 -12.71 -16.94 -9.52
CA LEU A 172 -13.63 -16.74 -8.40
C LEU A 172 -15.09 -16.96 -8.81
N ASN A 173 -15.74 -17.97 -8.23
CA ASN A 173 -17.14 -18.31 -8.51
C ASN A 173 -18.15 -17.61 -7.58
N SER A 174 -17.70 -16.98 -6.49
CA SER A 174 -18.60 -16.40 -5.48
C SER A 174 -18.98 -14.96 -5.85
N GLU A 175 -20.24 -14.75 -6.24
CA GLU A 175 -20.79 -13.41 -6.51
C GLU A 175 -20.70 -12.47 -5.31
N ALA A 176 -20.89 -13.00 -4.09
CA ALA A 176 -20.81 -12.23 -2.86
C ALA A 176 -19.39 -11.66 -2.64
N ILE A 177 -18.36 -12.49 -2.86
CA ILE A 177 -16.96 -12.04 -2.75
C ILE A 177 -16.63 -11.09 -3.91
N MET A 178 -17.08 -11.36 -5.14
CA MET A 178 -16.88 -10.46 -6.29
C MET A 178 -17.47 -9.07 -6.04
N LYS A 179 -18.62 -8.97 -5.39
CA LYS A 179 -19.21 -7.69 -4.98
C LYS A 179 -18.31 -6.97 -3.99
N ARG A 180 -17.79 -7.65 -2.96
CA ARG A 180 -16.86 -7.07 -1.99
C ARG A 180 -15.57 -6.57 -2.65
N VAL A 181 -15.01 -7.33 -3.59
CA VAL A 181 -13.85 -6.90 -4.39
C VAL A 181 -14.16 -5.61 -5.17
N SER A 182 -15.33 -5.55 -5.81
CA SER A 182 -15.76 -4.38 -6.60
C SER A 182 -15.88 -3.10 -5.77
N GLU A 183 -16.21 -3.21 -4.49
CA GLU A 183 -16.33 -2.08 -3.56
C GLU A 183 -14.96 -1.45 -3.26
N TYR A 184 -13.88 -2.25 -3.19
CA TYR A 184 -12.56 -1.76 -2.77
C TYR A 184 -11.53 -1.61 -3.89
N VAL A 185 -11.69 -2.26 -5.03
CA VAL A 185 -10.68 -2.21 -6.11
C VAL A 185 -10.37 -0.78 -6.58
N SER A 186 -11.33 0.14 -6.44
CA SER A 186 -11.18 1.57 -6.78
C SER A 186 -10.95 2.48 -5.57
N SER A 187 -10.71 1.92 -4.38
CA SER A 187 -10.48 2.69 -3.14
C SER A 187 -9.04 3.19 -3.00
N PHE A 188 -8.14 2.73 -3.87
CA PHE A 188 -6.71 3.02 -3.80
C PHE A 188 -6.30 3.90 -4.96
N GLN A 189 -5.27 4.71 -4.71
CA GLN A 189 -4.62 5.56 -5.71
C GLN A 189 -3.12 5.50 -5.46
N GLY A 190 -2.34 5.55 -6.54
CA GLY A 190 -0.89 5.59 -6.47
C GLY A 190 -0.29 6.56 -7.49
N ASP A 191 1.00 6.43 -7.72
CA ASP A 191 1.74 7.20 -8.73
C ASP A 191 1.67 6.53 -10.11
N LEU A 192 2.54 6.99 -11.02
CA LEU A 192 2.76 6.40 -12.33
C LEU A 192 2.91 4.87 -12.29
N PHE A 193 3.74 4.33 -11.40
CA PHE A 193 4.07 2.91 -11.36
C PHE A 193 2.89 2.06 -10.90
N TRP A 194 2.06 2.60 -10.00
CA TRP A 194 0.79 1.99 -9.61
C TRP A 194 -0.17 1.87 -10.80
N SER A 195 -0.29 2.92 -11.60
CA SER A 195 -1.18 2.94 -12.79
C SER A 195 -0.63 2.11 -13.94
N LEU A 196 0.68 2.13 -14.20
CA LEU A 196 1.32 1.24 -15.17
C LEU A 196 1.11 -0.24 -14.82
N ASN A 197 1.18 -0.57 -13.52
CA ASN A 197 0.84 -1.91 -13.07
C ASN A 197 -0.65 -2.21 -13.32
N GLY A 198 -1.56 -1.28 -13.05
CA GLY A 198 -2.99 -1.47 -13.26
C GLY A 198 -3.37 -1.79 -14.72
N VAL A 199 -2.74 -1.13 -15.70
CA VAL A 199 -2.94 -1.45 -17.12
C VAL A 199 -2.21 -2.72 -17.56
N GLY A 200 -1.02 -2.98 -17.01
CA GLY A 200 -0.16 -4.10 -17.41
C GLY A 200 -0.31 -5.38 -16.59
N ALA A 201 -1.22 -5.44 -15.62
CA ALA A 201 -1.43 -6.62 -14.79
C ALA A 201 -2.17 -7.71 -15.58
N PRO A 202 -1.59 -8.92 -15.71
CA PRO A 202 -2.24 -10.03 -16.42
C PRO A 202 -3.48 -10.53 -15.68
N GLU A 203 -3.45 -10.49 -14.34
CA GLU A 203 -4.56 -10.89 -13.48
C GLU A 203 -4.53 -10.10 -12.16
N LEU A 204 -5.67 -10.02 -11.48
CA LEU A 204 -5.76 -9.59 -10.09
C LEU A 204 -5.81 -10.83 -9.19
N ILE A 205 -4.80 -11.04 -8.36
CA ILE A 205 -4.79 -12.09 -7.35
C ILE A 205 -5.59 -11.60 -6.13
N LEU A 206 -6.49 -12.44 -5.63
CA LEU A 206 -7.29 -12.15 -4.45
C LEU A 206 -6.88 -13.06 -3.29
N VAL A 207 -6.66 -12.44 -2.13
CA VAL A 207 -6.65 -13.11 -0.82
C VAL A 207 -7.86 -12.60 -0.04
N TYR A 208 -8.84 -13.45 0.22
CA TYR A 208 -10.05 -13.10 0.95
C TYR A 208 -10.16 -13.94 2.22
N VAL A 209 -10.33 -13.26 3.37
CA VAL A 209 -10.52 -13.86 4.69
C VAL A 209 -11.90 -13.46 5.23
N PRO A 210 -12.82 -14.41 5.47
CA PRO A 210 -14.16 -14.14 5.98
C PRO A 210 -14.19 -13.50 7.37
N GLU A 211 -15.36 -12.98 7.74
CA GLU A 211 -15.61 -12.39 9.06
C GLU A 211 -15.30 -13.40 10.18
N GLY A 212 -14.53 -12.96 11.18
CA GLY A 212 -14.14 -13.75 12.34
C GLY A 212 -13.21 -14.94 12.04
N CYS A 213 -12.77 -15.13 10.80
CA CYS A 213 -11.93 -16.25 10.42
C CYS A 213 -10.46 -15.99 10.75
N LYS A 214 -9.82 -16.94 11.42
CA LYS A 214 -8.38 -16.89 11.73
C LYS A 214 -7.64 -17.92 10.89
N VAL A 215 -6.73 -17.44 10.03
CA VAL A 215 -5.82 -18.27 9.26
C VAL A 215 -4.57 -18.54 10.12
N GLU A 216 -4.46 -19.75 10.66
CA GLU A 216 -3.43 -20.11 11.65
C GLU A 216 -2.01 -20.10 11.09
N LYS A 217 -1.83 -20.55 9.84
CA LYS A 217 -0.54 -20.52 9.14
C LYS A 217 -0.47 -19.28 8.24
N PRO A 218 0.69 -18.60 8.15
CA PRO A 218 0.82 -17.49 7.23
C PRO A 218 0.71 -17.97 5.78
N LEU A 219 0.11 -17.15 4.92
CA LEU A 219 0.07 -17.34 3.49
C LEU A 219 1.36 -16.82 2.85
N HIS A 220 2.07 -17.66 2.13
CA HIS A 220 3.29 -17.30 1.41
C HIS A 220 2.97 -16.88 -0.04
N LEU A 221 3.08 -15.59 -0.33
CA LEU A 221 3.01 -15.03 -1.69
C LEU A 221 4.42 -14.90 -2.25
N ARG A 222 4.81 -15.84 -3.09
CA ARG A 222 6.16 -15.91 -3.66
C ARG A 222 6.17 -15.41 -5.10
N TYR A 223 7.00 -14.41 -5.38
CA TYR A 223 7.19 -13.81 -6.69
C TYR A 223 8.58 -14.17 -7.20
N VAL A 224 8.64 -14.88 -8.32
CA VAL A 224 9.89 -15.31 -8.94
C VAL A 224 10.05 -14.62 -10.27
N SER A 225 11.17 -13.91 -10.43
CA SER A 225 11.58 -13.34 -11.71
C SER A 225 12.53 -14.30 -12.43
N VAL A 226 12.09 -14.87 -13.56
CA VAL A 226 12.88 -15.83 -14.35
C VAL A 226 13.34 -15.21 -15.66
N LYS A 227 12.45 -14.48 -16.35
CA LYS A 227 12.82 -13.77 -17.57
C LYS A 227 13.63 -12.53 -17.24
N GLY A 228 14.88 -12.53 -17.71
CA GLY A 228 15.76 -11.39 -17.62
C GLY A 228 16.77 -11.41 -18.76
N GLU A 229 17.41 -10.26 -18.97
CA GLU A 229 18.40 -10.06 -20.03
C GLU A 229 19.76 -9.73 -19.43
N GLU A 230 20.83 -9.89 -20.21
CA GLU A 230 22.16 -9.49 -19.78
C GLU A 230 22.27 -7.95 -19.66
N LYS A 231 23.18 -7.48 -18.80
CA LYS A 231 23.36 -6.05 -18.48
C LYS A 231 23.67 -5.20 -19.72
N GLU A 232 24.36 -5.77 -20.71
CA GLU A 232 24.78 -5.09 -21.93
C GLU A 232 23.63 -4.86 -22.92
N SER A 233 22.55 -5.64 -22.81
CA SER A 233 21.42 -5.59 -23.76
C SER A 233 20.65 -4.26 -23.71
N LYS A 234 20.69 -3.58 -22.56
CA LYS A 234 19.81 -2.42 -22.22
C LYS A 234 18.31 -2.73 -22.36
N THR A 235 17.94 -4.00 -22.41
CA THR A 235 16.56 -4.46 -22.42
C THR A 235 16.14 -4.74 -20.98
N LEU A 236 14.92 -4.39 -20.63
CA LEU A 236 14.37 -4.57 -19.30
C LEU A 236 13.01 -5.25 -19.42
N PRO A 237 12.96 -6.60 -19.39
CA PRO A 237 11.72 -7.33 -19.33
C PRO A 237 10.91 -6.89 -18.11
N VAL A 238 9.61 -6.60 -18.26
CA VAL A 238 8.76 -6.10 -17.17
C VAL A 238 7.64 -7.07 -16.81
N SER A 239 7.45 -7.29 -15.51
CA SER A 239 6.34 -8.03 -14.92
C SER A 239 5.51 -7.11 -14.00
N ASN A 240 4.18 -7.23 -14.06
CA ASN A 240 3.25 -6.42 -13.26
C ASN A 240 2.33 -7.27 -12.36
N PRO A 241 2.84 -7.94 -11.31
CA PRO A 241 1.98 -8.67 -10.38
C PRO A 241 1.07 -7.71 -9.58
N ARG A 242 -0.19 -8.10 -9.40
CA ARG A 242 -1.21 -7.34 -8.66
C ARG A 242 -1.93 -8.22 -7.65
N VAL A 243 -1.96 -7.81 -6.39
CA VAL A 243 -2.70 -8.51 -5.33
C VAL A 243 -3.66 -7.57 -4.61
N LEU A 244 -4.87 -8.06 -4.33
CA LEU A 244 -5.80 -7.47 -3.39
C LEU A 244 -6.00 -8.42 -2.21
N VAL A 245 -5.76 -7.92 -1.00
CA VAL A 245 -6.03 -8.63 0.25
C VAL A 245 -7.23 -7.99 0.93
N LEU A 246 -8.27 -8.79 1.15
CA LEU A 246 -9.49 -8.39 1.84
C LEU A 246 -9.64 -9.25 3.09
N VAL A 247 -9.45 -8.64 4.25
CA VAL A 247 -9.69 -9.28 5.55
C VAL A 247 -10.92 -8.65 6.15
N GLU A 248 -12.02 -9.42 6.18
CA GLU A 248 -13.29 -8.94 6.73
C GLU A 248 -13.20 -8.75 8.25
N LYS A 249 -14.26 -8.17 8.83
CA LYS A 249 -14.38 -7.86 10.25
C LYS A 249 -13.87 -9.00 11.14
N GLY A 250 -12.97 -8.69 12.08
CA GLY A 250 -12.40 -9.64 13.03
C GLY A 250 -11.59 -10.80 12.42
N GLY A 251 -11.34 -10.80 11.10
CA GLY A 251 -10.50 -11.79 10.46
C GLY A 251 -9.03 -11.60 10.79
N GLU A 252 -8.24 -12.67 10.75
CA GLU A 252 -6.81 -12.65 11.07
C GLU A 252 -6.00 -13.47 10.08
N ILE A 253 -4.93 -12.89 9.55
CA ILE A 253 -4.01 -13.58 8.63
C ILE A 253 -2.57 -13.09 8.78
N GLY A 254 -1.62 -14.02 8.65
CA GLY A 254 -0.22 -13.71 8.38
C GLY A 254 0.07 -13.81 6.88
N ILE A 255 0.87 -12.90 6.33
CA ILE A 255 1.30 -12.90 4.94
C ILE A 255 2.83 -12.82 4.90
N ILE A 256 3.44 -13.68 4.11
CA ILE A 256 4.85 -13.59 3.73
C ILE A 256 4.87 -13.20 2.25
N GLU A 257 5.36 -12.01 1.94
CA GLU A 257 5.56 -11.50 0.59
C GLU A 257 7.05 -11.63 0.24
N GLU A 258 7.40 -12.52 -0.67
CA GLU A 258 8.80 -12.83 -1.01
C GLU A 258 9.09 -12.58 -2.50
N TYR A 259 10.07 -11.72 -2.79
CA TYR A 259 10.55 -11.44 -4.14
C TYR A 259 11.96 -11.98 -4.34
N VAL A 260 12.10 -12.92 -5.28
CA VAL A 260 13.35 -13.60 -5.61
C VAL A 260 13.57 -13.63 -7.13
N ASN A 261 14.81 -13.84 -7.56
CA ASN A 261 15.13 -14.24 -8.93
C ASN A 261 15.29 -15.75 -9.06
N GLY A 262 15.12 -16.26 -10.28
CA GLY A 262 15.65 -17.56 -10.68
C GLY A 262 17.17 -17.51 -10.83
N ASP A 263 17.72 -18.45 -11.60
CA ASP A 263 19.17 -18.54 -11.80
C ASP A 263 19.73 -17.33 -12.56
N GLY A 264 20.92 -16.87 -12.16
CA GLY A 264 21.66 -15.79 -12.81
C GLY A 264 21.38 -14.38 -12.25
N ASP A 265 22.27 -13.44 -12.58
CA ASP A 265 22.18 -12.02 -12.22
C ASP A 265 21.71 -11.20 -13.43
N HIS A 266 20.44 -11.36 -13.78
CA HIS A 266 19.83 -10.73 -14.96
C HIS A 266 19.20 -9.37 -14.67
N CYS A 267 19.03 -8.55 -15.71
CA CYS A 267 18.28 -7.30 -15.69
C CYS A 267 16.82 -7.54 -16.06
N TYR A 268 15.91 -7.06 -15.23
CA TYR A 268 14.47 -7.05 -15.44
C TYR A 268 13.83 -6.01 -14.52
N TRP A 269 12.54 -5.74 -14.70
CA TRP A 269 11.77 -4.83 -13.89
C TRP A 269 10.54 -5.53 -13.31
N THR A 270 10.51 -5.64 -11.98
CA THR A 270 9.30 -6.03 -11.25
C THR A 270 8.58 -4.78 -10.79
N ASN A 271 7.40 -4.53 -11.35
CA ASN A 271 6.51 -3.46 -10.93
C ASN A 271 5.32 -4.06 -10.18
N ALA A 272 5.41 -4.19 -8.86
CA ALA A 272 4.46 -4.93 -8.05
C ALA A 272 3.51 -4.03 -7.25
N VAL A 273 2.26 -4.45 -7.10
CA VAL A 273 1.30 -3.73 -6.25
C VAL A 273 0.49 -4.69 -5.40
N MET A 274 0.35 -4.35 -4.12
CA MET A 274 -0.51 -5.01 -3.17
C MET A 274 -1.41 -3.99 -2.47
N ASP A 275 -2.70 -4.15 -2.61
CA ASP A 275 -3.68 -3.36 -1.87
C ASP A 275 -4.28 -4.22 -0.75
N VAL A 276 -4.41 -3.67 0.45
CA VAL A 276 -4.84 -4.38 1.66
C VAL A 276 -5.99 -3.62 2.31
N VAL A 277 -7.13 -4.29 2.48
CA VAL A 277 -8.27 -3.79 3.25
C VAL A 277 -8.40 -4.61 4.51
N ILE A 278 -8.34 -3.93 5.65
CA ILE A 278 -8.41 -4.56 6.98
C ILE A 278 -9.70 -4.07 7.64
N GLY A 279 -10.67 -4.97 7.74
CA GLY A 279 -11.98 -4.74 8.34
C GLY A 279 -11.91 -4.41 9.83
N GLU A 280 -13.06 -4.05 10.41
CA GLU A 280 -13.16 -3.68 11.82
C GLU A 280 -12.60 -4.78 12.72
N GLY A 281 -11.65 -4.46 13.61
CA GLY A 281 -11.06 -5.43 14.54
C GLY A 281 -10.19 -6.52 13.89
N ALA A 282 -10.01 -6.50 12.56
CA ALA A 282 -9.23 -7.48 11.84
C ALA A 282 -7.72 -7.24 11.97
N LYS A 283 -6.92 -8.27 11.73
CA LYS A 283 -5.46 -8.24 11.95
C LYS A 283 -4.71 -8.80 10.76
N VAL A 284 -3.70 -8.06 10.31
CA VAL A 284 -2.76 -8.50 9.27
C VAL A 284 -1.33 -8.35 9.77
N ASN A 285 -0.60 -9.47 9.80
CA ASN A 285 0.84 -9.48 10.00
C ASN A 285 1.51 -9.73 8.64
N HIS A 286 2.26 -8.77 8.13
CA HIS A 286 2.88 -8.78 6.83
C HIS A 286 4.40 -8.86 6.99
N SER A 287 5.02 -9.94 6.51
CA SER A 287 6.47 -10.08 6.38
C SER A 287 6.85 -9.89 4.93
N TYR A 288 7.74 -8.96 4.61
CA TYR A 288 8.18 -8.66 3.26
C TYR A 288 9.67 -8.98 3.14
N ILE A 289 10.04 -9.71 2.10
CA ILE A 289 11.43 -10.13 1.83
C ILE A 289 11.73 -9.84 0.37
N GLN A 290 12.81 -9.11 0.10
CA GLN A 290 13.28 -8.84 -1.24
C GLN A 290 14.78 -9.14 -1.36
N THR A 291 15.09 -10.09 -2.24
CA THR A 291 16.45 -10.59 -2.50
C THR A 291 16.67 -10.84 -3.99
N GLN A 292 16.01 -10.06 -4.84
CA GLN A 292 16.12 -10.15 -6.30
C GLN A 292 17.52 -9.80 -6.82
N SER A 293 17.79 -10.16 -8.07
CA SER A 293 19.02 -9.85 -8.82
C SER A 293 19.53 -8.43 -8.58
N LEU A 294 20.85 -8.26 -8.50
CA LEU A 294 21.47 -6.94 -8.35
C LEU A 294 21.38 -6.11 -9.63
N GLY A 295 20.99 -6.72 -10.76
CA GLY A 295 20.62 -6.03 -12.00
C GLY A 295 19.15 -5.57 -12.07
N ALA A 296 18.29 -5.97 -11.13
CA ALA A 296 16.85 -5.74 -11.23
C ALA A 296 16.44 -4.30 -10.88
N ALA A 297 15.37 -3.82 -11.51
CA ALA A 297 14.54 -2.75 -10.98
C ALA A 297 13.34 -3.35 -10.22
N HIS A 298 13.05 -2.82 -9.04
CA HIS A 298 11.90 -3.19 -8.23
C HIS A 298 11.14 -1.92 -7.85
N THR A 299 9.94 -1.74 -8.39
CA THR A 299 9.01 -0.68 -7.95
C THR A 299 7.82 -1.33 -7.31
N LYS A 300 7.55 -0.98 -6.06
CA LYS A 300 6.54 -1.63 -5.24
C LYS A 300 5.59 -0.62 -4.65
N TRP A 301 4.30 -0.92 -4.73
CA TRP A 301 3.27 -0.26 -3.94
C TRP A 301 2.64 -1.24 -2.95
N THR A 302 2.49 -0.76 -1.71
CA THR A 302 1.65 -1.38 -0.68
C THR A 302 0.69 -0.34 -0.15
N SER A 303 -0.60 -0.47 -0.47
CA SER A 303 -1.64 0.44 0.02
C SER A 303 -2.48 -0.27 1.07
N VAL A 304 -2.66 0.32 2.25
CA VAL A 304 -3.37 -0.30 3.37
C VAL A 304 -4.48 0.62 3.86
N ARG A 305 -5.70 0.09 3.86
CA ARG A 305 -6.88 0.70 4.44
C ARG A 305 -7.21 0.02 5.77
N GLN A 306 -7.21 0.78 6.86
CA GLN A 306 -7.49 0.28 8.21
C GLN A 306 -8.82 0.80 8.74
N GLU A 307 -9.80 -0.09 8.90
CA GLU A 307 -11.05 0.20 9.60
C GLU A 307 -10.87 0.20 11.13
N SER A 308 -11.92 0.55 11.88
CA SER A 308 -11.85 0.73 13.34
C SER A 308 -11.26 -0.48 14.08
N ASN A 309 -10.44 -0.25 15.09
CA ASN A 309 -9.81 -1.30 15.91
C ASN A 309 -8.93 -2.30 15.14
N SER A 310 -8.62 -2.05 13.86
CA SER A 310 -7.80 -2.96 13.07
C SER A 310 -6.31 -2.84 13.40
N ILE A 311 -5.57 -3.91 13.13
CA ILE A 311 -4.13 -4.00 13.39
C ILE A 311 -3.40 -4.36 12.09
N TYR A 312 -2.44 -3.53 11.71
CA TYR A 312 -1.51 -3.80 10.62
C TYR A 312 -0.08 -3.79 11.15
N LYS A 313 0.67 -4.86 10.88
CA LYS A 313 2.10 -4.95 11.19
C LYS A 313 2.87 -5.33 9.95
N LEU A 314 3.90 -4.56 9.59
CA LEU A 314 4.84 -4.90 8.52
C LEU A 314 6.25 -5.10 9.08
N THR A 315 6.90 -6.19 8.69
CA THR A 315 8.34 -6.39 8.88
C THR A 315 8.98 -6.60 7.52
N GLU A 316 9.87 -5.72 7.11
CA GLU A 316 10.47 -5.70 5.77
C GLU A 316 11.99 -5.86 5.83
N VAL A 317 12.51 -6.72 4.96
CA VAL A 317 13.94 -6.84 4.67
C VAL A 317 14.17 -6.74 3.16
N SER A 318 15.03 -5.80 2.75
CA SER A 318 15.36 -5.57 1.33
C SER A 318 16.87 -5.52 1.13
N THR A 319 17.38 -6.31 0.20
CA THR A 319 18.82 -6.46 -0.07
C THR A 319 19.18 -6.57 -1.56
N GLY A 320 18.18 -6.75 -2.43
CA GLY A 320 18.36 -6.97 -3.86
C GLY A 320 18.00 -5.77 -4.72
N GLY A 321 18.17 -5.90 -6.04
CA GLY A 321 17.82 -4.87 -7.02
C GLY A 321 18.85 -3.75 -7.13
N LYS A 322 19.18 -3.36 -8.37
CA LYS A 322 19.94 -2.12 -8.67
C LYS A 322 19.18 -0.89 -8.19
N LEU A 323 17.87 -0.88 -8.40
CA LEU A 323 16.95 0.12 -7.89
C LEU A 323 15.80 -0.63 -7.22
N SER A 324 15.64 -0.46 -5.92
CA SER A 324 14.48 -0.94 -5.17
C SER A 324 13.78 0.26 -4.55
N ARG A 325 12.51 0.47 -4.89
CA ARG A 325 11.64 1.48 -4.27
C ARG A 325 10.36 0.85 -3.78
N HIS A 326 10.09 0.97 -2.48
CA HIS A 326 8.84 0.60 -1.86
C HIS A 326 8.05 1.85 -1.44
N ASN A 327 6.92 2.09 -2.09
CA ASN A 327 5.91 3.06 -1.68
C ASN A 327 4.90 2.37 -0.73
N LEU A 328 4.99 2.66 0.56
CA LEU A 328 4.09 2.15 1.60
C LEU A 328 3.09 3.25 2.01
N HIS A 329 1.81 3.07 1.70
CA HIS A 329 0.75 4.00 2.09
C HIS A 329 -0.24 3.32 3.03
N VAL A 330 -0.39 3.85 4.24
CA VAL A 330 -1.39 3.39 5.21
C VAL A 330 -2.34 4.52 5.54
N GLN A 331 -3.64 4.27 5.42
CA GLN A 331 -4.69 5.24 5.76
C GLN A 331 -5.67 4.65 6.77
N GLN A 332 -5.89 5.43 7.83
CA GLN A 332 -6.87 5.16 8.86
C GLN A 332 -8.26 5.61 8.39
N TYR A 333 -9.24 4.70 8.40
CA TYR A 333 -10.65 4.93 8.06
C TYR A 333 -11.61 4.70 9.24
N GLY A 334 -11.09 4.29 10.40
CA GLY A 334 -11.83 4.22 11.65
C GLY A 334 -10.93 4.50 12.86
N PRO A 335 -11.49 4.78 14.04
CA PRO A 335 -10.70 5.05 15.24
C PRO A 335 -9.98 3.82 15.78
N ASP A 336 -9.07 4.03 16.72
CA ASP A 336 -8.45 2.96 17.53
C ASP A 336 -7.61 1.96 16.70
N THR A 337 -7.06 2.38 15.56
CA THR A 337 -6.18 1.53 14.75
C THR A 337 -4.78 1.41 15.33
N VAL A 338 -4.14 0.27 15.10
CA VAL A 338 -2.73 0.03 15.42
C VAL A 338 -1.96 -0.21 14.12
N THR A 339 -0.93 0.59 13.89
CA THR A 339 -0.06 0.47 12.71
C THR A 339 1.39 0.38 13.13
N GLU A 340 2.06 -0.72 12.83
CA GLU A 340 3.48 -0.86 13.14
C GLU A 340 4.24 -1.29 11.90
N PHE A 341 5.36 -0.66 11.60
CA PHE A 341 6.25 -1.19 10.56
C PHE A 341 7.72 -1.01 10.89
N SER A 342 8.46 -2.10 10.72
CA SER A 342 9.91 -2.20 10.95
C SER A 342 10.60 -2.64 9.67
N THR A 343 11.52 -1.84 9.18
CA THR A 343 12.18 -2.09 7.89
C THR A 343 13.69 -2.11 8.06
N PHE A 344 14.35 -3.04 7.38
CA PHE A 344 15.80 -3.20 7.37
C PHE A 344 16.32 -3.32 5.94
N HIS A 345 17.07 -2.32 5.49
CA HIS A 345 17.60 -2.27 4.13
C HIS A 345 19.12 -2.37 4.12
N VAL A 346 19.68 -3.12 3.17
CA VAL A 346 21.12 -3.16 2.91
C VAL A 346 21.37 -2.73 1.47
N ALA A 347 22.17 -1.68 1.30
CA ALA A 347 22.58 -1.19 -0.01
C ALA A 347 24.06 -1.49 -0.24
N LEU A 348 24.33 -2.33 -1.25
CA LEU A 348 25.66 -2.75 -1.69
C LEU A 348 25.98 -2.16 -3.07
N GLY A 349 27.25 -2.21 -3.50
CA GLY A 349 27.65 -1.83 -4.86
C GLY A 349 27.17 -0.43 -5.26
N ASP A 350 26.39 -0.34 -6.33
CA ASP A 350 25.73 0.87 -6.84
C ASP A 350 24.19 0.84 -6.66
N GLN A 351 23.68 0.05 -5.70
CA GLN A 351 22.24 -0.06 -5.45
C GLN A 351 21.65 1.21 -4.86
N THR A 352 20.40 1.51 -5.23
CA THR A 352 19.52 2.41 -4.50
C THR A 352 18.42 1.61 -3.81
N GLN A 353 18.37 1.68 -2.47
CA GLN A 353 17.26 1.18 -1.65
C GLN A 353 16.43 2.37 -1.17
N ASP A 354 15.14 2.42 -1.50
CA ASP A 354 14.28 3.56 -1.26
C ASP A 354 12.97 3.13 -0.60
N LEU A 355 12.74 3.58 0.62
CA LEU A 355 11.48 3.44 1.33
C LEU A 355 10.77 4.79 1.42
N HIS A 356 9.64 4.88 0.73
CA HIS A 356 8.75 6.03 0.80
C HIS A 356 7.47 5.62 1.53
N SER A 357 7.31 6.09 2.76
CA SER A 357 6.18 5.75 3.62
C SER A 357 5.27 6.96 3.86
N LYS A 358 3.97 6.73 3.77
CA LYS A 358 2.93 7.71 4.08
C LYS A 358 1.91 7.10 5.01
N LEU A 359 1.71 7.71 6.17
CA LEU A 359 0.69 7.33 7.14
C LEU A 359 -0.29 8.49 7.32
N ILE A 360 -1.56 8.25 7.00
CA ILE A 360 -2.64 9.23 7.19
C ILE A 360 -3.52 8.80 8.36
N LEU A 361 -3.52 9.59 9.43
CA LEU A 361 -4.35 9.41 10.62
C LEU A 361 -5.55 10.38 10.57
N ASP A 362 -6.65 9.93 9.96
CA ASP A 362 -7.89 10.71 9.79
C ASP A 362 -8.90 10.52 10.93
N HIS A 363 -8.64 9.59 11.86
CA HIS A 363 -9.55 9.24 12.96
C HIS A 363 -8.85 9.29 14.33
N PRO A 364 -9.60 9.46 15.43
CA PRO A 364 -9.00 9.58 16.75
C PRO A 364 -8.38 8.26 17.24
N ARG A 365 -7.47 8.36 18.21
CA ARG A 365 -6.87 7.24 18.95
C ARG A 365 -6.13 6.21 18.08
N GLY A 366 -5.66 6.60 16.90
CA GLY A 366 -4.70 5.81 16.14
C GLY A 366 -3.34 5.75 16.84
N PHE A 367 -2.79 4.55 16.99
CA PHE A 367 -1.41 4.33 17.42
C PHE A 367 -0.55 3.95 16.21
N SER A 368 0.63 4.54 16.11
CA SER A 368 1.60 4.09 15.11
C SER A 368 3.03 4.09 15.61
N ARG A 369 3.81 3.12 15.13
CA ARG A 369 5.25 3.01 15.38
C ARG A 369 5.99 2.62 14.13
N GLN A 370 7.00 3.40 13.78
CA GLN A 370 7.88 3.14 12.65
C GLN A 370 9.30 2.88 13.15
N LEU A 371 10.00 1.96 12.51
CA LEU A 371 11.42 1.74 12.75
C LEU A 371 12.08 1.46 11.41
N HIS A 372 12.92 2.38 10.94
CA HIS A 372 13.73 2.15 9.74
C HIS A 372 15.20 2.03 10.12
N LYS A 373 15.85 0.96 9.65
CA LYS A 373 17.29 0.76 9.77
C LYS A 373 17.87 0.49 8.39
N CYS A 374 19.01 1.10 8.08
CA CYS A 374 19.71 0.81 6.84
C CYS A 374 21.22 0.66 7.06
N ILE A 375 21.85 -0.13 6.18
CA ILE A 375 23.31 -0.25 6.07
C ILE A 375 23.69 0.08 4.63
N VAL A 376 24.52 1.11 4.45
CA VAL A 376 25.10 1.47 3.16
C VAL A 376 26.57 1.07 3.19
N ALA A 377 26.92 0.00 2.45
CA ALA A 377 28.24 -0.61 2.55
C ALA A 377 29.28 -0.02 1.57
N HIS A 378 28.82 0.61 0.49
CA HIS A 378 29.68 1.14 -0.57
C HIS A 378 29.37 2.63 -0.81
N SER A 379 30.37 3.42 -1.19
CA SER A 379 30.20 4.87 -1.44
C SER A 379 29.31 5.18 -2.64
N SER A 380 29.17 4.24 -3.58
CA SER A 380 28.29 4.32 -4.74
C SER A 380 26.86 3.88 -4.46
N ALA A 381 26.60 3.24 -3.31
CA ALA A 381 25.28 2.81 -2.92
C ALA A 381 24.51 3.94 -2.22
N GLN A 382 23.19 3.85 -2.25
CA GLN A 382 22.30 4.86 -1.70
C GLN A 382 21.16 4.20 -0.92
N ALA A 383 20.85 4.75 0.25
CA ALA A 383 19.61 4.49 0.95
C ALA A 383 18.80 5.79 1.05
N VAL A 384 17.51 5.70 0.72
CA VAL A 384 16.55 6.80 0.83
C VAL A 384 15.44 6.36 1.77
N PHE A 385 15.16 7.19 2.77
CA PHE A 385 13.98 7.04 3.62
C PHE A 385 13.22 8.36 3.63
N ASP A 386 11.95 8.30 3.25
CA ASP A 386 11.02 9.41 3.34
C ASP A 386 9.78 8.93 4.12
N GLY A 387 9.62 9.46 5.32
CA GLY A 387 8.54 9.11 6.23
C GLY A 387 7.60 10.28 6.44
N ASN A 388 6.39 10.20 5.89
CA ASN A 388 5.36 11.21 6.05
C ASN A 388 4.25 10.72 6.99
N VAL A 389 3.99 11.46 8.07
CA VAL A 389 2.83 11.22 8.94
C VAL A 389 1.91 12.44 8.87
N GLN A 390 0.74 12.25 8.26
CA GLN A 390 -0.30 13.26 8.18
C GLN A 390 -1.35 13.01 9.27
N VAL A 391 -1.48 13.96 10.19
CA VAL A 391 -2.54 13.92 11.22
C VAL A 391 -3.60 14.97 10.89
N ASN A 392 -4.84 14.54 10.72
CA ASN A 392 -5.95 15.46 10.46
C ASN A 392 -6.36 16.20 11.75
N ARG A 393 -6.88 17.43 11.62
CA ARG A 393 -7.16 18.33 12.77
C ARG A 393 -8.15 17.73 13.78
N TYR A 394 -9.03 16.84 13.36
CA TYR A 394 -10.05 16.22 14.20
C TYR A 394 -9.66 14.83 14.75
N SER A 395 -8.44 14.37 14.45
CA SER A 395 -7.87 13.11 14.92
C SER A 395 -7.31 13.27 16.34
N LEU A 396 -8.19 13.41 17.32
CA LEU A 396 -7.79 13.58 18.73
C LEU A 396 -7.08 12.33 19.27
N LEU A 397 -6.09 12.53 20.15
CA LEU A 397 -5.39 11.46 20.88
C LEU A 397 -4.63 10.44 20.02
N VAL A 398 -4.14 10.85 18.84
CA VAL A 398 -3.20 10.02 18.08
C VAL A 398 -1.81 10.01 18.74
N ASN A 399 -1.12 8.88 18.67
CA ASN A 399 0.23 8.72 19.23
C ASN A 399 1.20 8.13 18.19
N PRO A 400 1.71 8.95 17.26
CA PRO A 400 2.71 8.51 16.30
C PRO A 400 4.10 8.49 16.90
N GLN A 401 4.82 7.39 16.69
CA GLN A 401 6.24 7.23 17.02
C GLN A 401 7.00 6.96 15.72
N LEU A 402 7.99 7.81 15.45
CA LEU A 402 8.89 7.70 14.29
C LEU A 402 10.25 7.14 14.71
#